data_AF-A0A9Q0ELV5-F1
#
_entry.id   AF-A0A9Q0ELV5-F1
#
_cell.length_a   1.000
_cell.length_b   1.000
_cell.length_c   1.000
_cell.angle_alpha   90.00
_cell.angle_beta   90.00
_cell.angle_gamma   90.00
#
_symmetry.space_group_name_H-M   'P 1'
#
loop_
_entity.id
_entity.type
_entity.pdbx_description
1 polymer ?
#
loop_
_entity_poly.entity_id
_entity_poly.type
_entity_poly.pdbx_seq_one_letter_code
_entity_poly.pdbx_strand_id
1 'polypeptide(L)'
;MAEAGFLHTPSDNSPDIAKCFFCLKELEGWEPEDDPLAEHKSHSPKCSFIALKKKVEELSVEEFLKLEKQRQTCILKKVTDQGIHNFEEGAVVRRAAIIVGHQ
;
A
#
# COMPACT_ATOMS: atom_id res chain seq x y z
N MET A 1 -2.38 -12.35 10.40
CA MET A 1 -2.76 -11.09 9.73
C MET A 1 -2.24 -9.85 10.46
N ALA A 2 -2.77 -9.52 11.65
CA ALA A 2 -2.41 -8.30 12.37
C ALA A 2 -0.91 -8.18 12.73
N GLU A 3 -0.27 -9.28 13.16
CA GLU A 3 1.17 -9.31 13.46
C GLU A 3 2.04 -9.05 12.21
N ALA A 4 1.58 -9.45 11.03
CA ALA A 4 2.19 -9.09 9.75
C ALA A 4 1.84 -7.66 9.31
N GLY A 5 1.17 -6.87 10.16
CA GLY A 5 0.86 -5.46 9.92
C GLY A 5 -0.34 -5.21 9.01
N PHE A 6 -1.18 -6.21 8.76
CA PHE A 6 -2.38 -6.04 7.93
C PHE A 6 -3.60 -5.58 8.73
N LEU A 7 -4.30 -4.59 8.19
CA LEU A 7 -5.63 -4.13 8.60
C LEU A 7 -6.65 -4.63 7.58
N HIS A 8 -7.81 -5.10 8.04
CA HIS A 8 -8.91 -5.47 7.15
C HIS A 8 -9.57 -4.21 6.58
N THR A 9 -9.62 -4.07 5.25
CA THR A 9 -10.14 -2.86 4.58
C THR A 9 -11.12 -3.23 3.46
N PRO A 10 -12.21 -3.95 3.76
CA PRO A 10 -13.09 -4.55 2.77
C PRO A 10 -13.74 -3.51 1.84
N SER A 11 -14.05 -3.95 0.62
CA SER A 11 -14.95 -3.25 -0.30
C SER A 11 -16.00 -4.21 -0.83
N ASP A 12 -17.06 -3.70 -1.47
CA ASP A 12 -18.15 -4.53 -2.01
C ASP A 12 -17.64 -5.60 -3.00
N ASN A 13 -16.58 -5.28 -3.77
CA ASN A 13 -16.00 -6.19 -4.76
C ASN A 13 -14.83 -7.04 -4.21
N SER A 14 -14.29 -6.67 -3.05
CA SER A 14 -13.13 -7.32 -2.42
C SER A 14 -13.34 -7.44 -0.91
N PRO A 15 -14.10 -8.45 -0.44
CA PRO A 15 -14.52 -8.56 0.95
C PRO A 15 -13.40 -8.98 1.91
N ASP A 16 -12.32 -9.59 1.41
CA ASP A 16 -11.21 -10.12 2.20
C ASP A 16 -9.91 -9.30 2.06
N ILE A 17 -9.95 -8.18 1.34
CA ILE A 17 -8.78 -7.34 1.13
C ILE A 17 -8.22 -6.83 2.46
N ALA A 18 -6.91 -6.94 2.60
CA ALA A 18 -6.15 -6.52 3.76
C ALA A 18 -5.00 -5.61 3.34
N LYS A 19 -4.81 -4.53 4.10
CA LYS A 19 -3.85 -3.46 3.80
C LYS A 19 -2.81 -3.33 4.89
N CYS A 20 -1.54 -3.33 4.53
CA CYS A 20 -0.48 -3.04 5.49
C CYS A 20 -0.61 -1.61 6.04
N PHE A 21 -0.64 -1.41 7.36
CA PHE A 21 -0.71 -0.06 7.95
C PHE A 21 0.53 0.82 7.67
N PHE A 22 1.65 0.19 7.34
CA PHE A 22 2.94 0.86 7.14
C PHE A 22 3.22 1.14 5.65
N CYS A 23 3.32 0.10 4.83
CA CYS A 23 3.64 0.25 3.41
C CYS A 23 2.41 0.37 2.50
N LEU A 24 1.21 0.30 3.06
CA LEU A 24 -0.08 0.35 2.35
C LEU A 24 -0.22 -0.70 1.23
N LYS A 25 0.56 -1.78 1.24
CA LYS A 25 0.36 -2.89 0.28
C LYS A 25 -0.97 -3.55 0.60
N GLU A 26 -1.84 -3.61 -0.40
CA GLU A 26 -3.10 -4.35 -0.38
C GLU A 26 -2.87 -5.75 -0.95
N LEU A 27 -3.49 -6.75 -0.33
CA LEU A 27 -3.57 -8.14 -0.75
C LEU A 27 -5.00 -8.62 -0.52
N GLU A 28 -5.53 -9.41 -1.46
CA GLU A 28 -6.85 -10.03 -1.45
C GLU A 28 -6.71 -11.46 -1.98
N GLY A 29 -7.76 -12.28 -1.86
CA GLY A 29 -7.75 -13.69 -2.25
C GLY A 29 -7.06 -14.58 -1.21
N TRP A 30 -7.25 -14.30 0.07
CA TRP A 30 -6.60 -15.03 1.17
C TRP A 30 -7.17 -16.45 1.32
N GLU A 31 -6.27 -17.42 1.40
CA GLU A 31 -6.57 -18.81 1.70
C GLU A 31 -6.26 -19.13 3.18
N PRO A 32 -6.96 -20.09 3.81
CA PRO A 32 -6.70 -20.47 5.21
C PRO A 32 -5.26 -20.91 5.51
N GLU A 33 -4.55 -21.41 4.48
CA GLU A 33 -3.19 -21.93 4.56
C GLU A 33 -2.11 -20.85 4.40
N ASP A 34 -2.48 -19.63 4.01
CA ASP A 34 -1.53 -18.55 3.78
C ASP A 34 -0.84 -18.13 5.09
N ASP A 35 0.49 -17.92 5.03
CA ASP A 35 1.23 -17.23 6.08
C ASP A 35 1.29 -15.72 5.77
N PRO A 36 0.58 -14.87 6.52
CA PRO A 36 0.54 -13.44 6.25
C PRO A 36 1.91 -12.77 6.30
N LEU A 37 2.85 -13.29 7.10
CA LEU A 37 4.19 -12.74 7.16
C LEU A 37 4.99 -13.09 5.89
N ALA A 38 4.88 -14.32 5.41
CA ALA A 38 5.48 -14.75 4.15
C ALA A 38 4.90 -13.96 2.96
N GLU A 39 3.58 -13.82 2.90
CA GLU A 39 2.89 -13.05 1.86
C GLU A 39 3.35 -11.59 1.84
N HIS A 40 3.42 -10.95 3.01
CA HIS A 40 3.92 -9.58 3.09
C HIS A 40 5.38 -9.48 2.60
N LYS A 41 6.25 -10.39 3.01
CA LYS A 41 7.66 -10.40 2.58
C LYS A 41 7.79 -10.60 1.07
N SER A 42 6.99 -11.47 0.48
CA SER A 42 6.95 -11.72 -0.96
C SER A 42 6.52 -10.48 -1.73
N HIS A 43 5.42 -9.85 -1.30
CA HIS A 43 4.76 -8.78 -2.04
C HIS A 43 5.26 -7.37 -1.72
N SER A 44 5.96 -7.17 -0.60
CA SER A 44 6.56 -5.90 -0.20
C SER A 44 7.85 -6.12 0.62
N PRO A 45 8.91 -6.69 0.01
CA PRO A 45 10.15 -7.07 0.71
C PRO A 45 10.91 -5.87 1.31
N LYS A 46 10.57 -4.65 0.89
CA LYS A 46 11.17 -3.39 1.36
C LYS A 46 10.36 -2.70 2.47
N CYS A 47 9.28 -3.31 2.96
CA CYS A 47 8.51 -2.75 4.06
C CYS A 47 9.35 -2.68 5.34
N SER A 48 9.62 -1.47 5.82
CA SER A 48 10.51 -1.28 6.98
C SER A 48 9.92 -1.81 8.30
N PHE A 49 8.59 -1.93 8.39
CA PHE A 49 7.93 -2.61 9.51
C PHE A 49 8.28 -4.11 9.54
N ILE A 50 8.21 -4.80 8.40
CA ILE A 50 8.54 -6.23 8.31
C ILE A 50 10.03 -6.51 8.48
N ALA A 51 10.89 -5.56 8.09
CA ALA A 51 12.33 -5.65 8.28
C ALA A 51 12.77 -5.35 9.73
N LEU A 52 11.85 -4.97 10.61
CA LEU A 52 12.18 -4.60 11.98
C LEU A 52 12.69 -5.80 12.78
N LYS A 53 13.80 -5.62 13.50
CA LYS A 53 14.44 -6.67 14.32
C LYS A 53 14.11 -6.57 15.81
N LYS A 54 13.38 -5.55 16.21
CA LYS A 54 13.00 -5.22 17.59
C LYS A 54 11.48 -5.21 17.70
N LYS A 55 10.96 -5.46 18.89
CA LYS A 55 9.54 -5.19 19.15
C LYS A 55 9.29 -3.68 19.17
N VAL A 56 8.07 -3.26 18.88
CA VAL A 56 7.71 -1.83 18.81
C VAL A 56 7.92 -1.15 20.16
N GLU A 57 7.64 -1.86 21.26
CA GLU A 57 7.78 -1.38 22.63
C GLU A 57 9.24 -1.20 23.06
N GLU A 58 10.19 -1.77 22.30
CA GLU A 58 11.63 -1.73 22.57
C GLU A 58 12.35 -0.64 21.75
N LEU A 59 11.61 0.12 20.93
CA LEU A 59 12.18 1.15 20.09
C LEU A 59 12.51 2.41 20.89
N SER A 60 13.67 2.98 20.62
CA SER A 60 13.95 4.36 21.02
C SER A 60 13.09 5.34 20.21
N VAL A 61 12.90 6.56 20.74
CA VAL A 61 12.19 7.64 20.03
C VAL A 61 12.82 7.91 18.66
N GLU A 62 14.15 7.89 18.56
CA GLU A 62 14.84 8.10 17.28
C GLU A 62 14.52 7.01 16.26
N GLU A 63 14.53 5.74 16.66
CA GLU A 63 14.18 4.62 15.79
C GLU A 63 12.72 4.69 15.33
N PHE A 64 11.82 5.01 16.26
CA PHE A 64 10.40 5.23 15.94
C PHE A 64 10.22 6.36 14.92
N LEU A 65 10.88 7.52 15.12
CA LEU A 65 10.79 8.65 14.19
C LEU A 65 11.37 8.32 12.81
N LYS A 66 12.42 7.49 12.74
CA LYS A 66 12.96 6.98 11.46
C LYS A 66 11.95 6.10 10.73
N LEU A 67 11.28 5.20 11.44
CA LEU A 67 10.21 4.37 10.87
C LEU A 67 9.04 5.23 10.39
N GLU A 68 8.60 6.20 11.19
CA GLU A 68 7.50 7.08 10.80
C GLU A 68 7.85 7.91 9.57
N LYS A 69 9.08 8.43 9.47
CA LYS A 69 9.57 9.10 8.24
C LYS A 69 9.49 8.19 7.01
N GLN A 70 9.87 6.92 7.15
CA GLN A 70 9.80 5.94 6.06
C GLN A 70 8.34 5.66 5.66
N ARG A 71 7.45 5.53 6.65
CA ARG A 71 6.01 5.37 6.44
C ARG A 71 5.44 6.54 5.65
N GLN A 72 5.71 7.77 6.09
CA GLN A 72 5.27 9.00 5.43
C GLN A 72 5.79 9.09 3.99
N THR A 73 7.05 8.71 3.76
CA THR A 73 7.63 8.66 2.41
C THR A 73 6.88 7.66 1.52
N CYS A 74 6.54 6.48 2.05
CA CYS A 74 5.77 5.48 1.32
C CYS A 74 4.36 5.98 0.96
N ILE A 75 3.68 6.63 1.91
CA ILE A 75 2.36 7.22 1.71
C ILE A 75 2.40 8.30 0.63
N LEU A 76 3.31 9.27 0.77
CA LEU A 76 3.45 10.35 -0.20
C LEU A 76 3.68 9.80 -1.61
N LYS A 77 4.62 8.85 -1.74
CA LYS A 77 4.91 8.22 -3.03
C LYS A 77 3.65 7.62 -3.65
N LYS A 78 2.90 6.80 -2.89
CA LYS A 78 1.68 6.17 -3.40
C LYS A 78 0.60 7.16 -3.79
N VAL A 79 0.37 8.19 -2.98
CA VAL A 79 -0.62 9.23 -3.27
C VAL A 79 -0.24 10.00 -4.54
N THR A 80 1.04 10.34 -4.69
CA THR A 80 1.54 11.00 -5.90
C THR A 80 1.41 10.10 -7.13
N ASP A 81 1.84 8.84 -7.04
CA ASP A 81 1.75 7.86 -8.14
C ASP A 81 0.27 7.68 -8.58
N GLN A 82 -0.66 7.56 -7.63
CA GLN A 82 -2.09 7.49 -7.93
C GLN A 82 -2.62 8.77 -8.59
N GLY A 83 -2.20 9.93 -8.10
CA GLY A 83 -2.59 11.21 -8.70
C GLY A 83 -2.11 11.37 -10.14
N ILE A 84 -0.88 10.91 -10.43
CA ILE A 84 -0.32 10.89 -11.78
C ILE A 84 -1.16 9.96 -12.67
N HIS A 85 -1.41 8.73 -12.22
CA HIS A 85 -2.20 7.77 -12.98
C HIS A 85 -3.60 8.31 -13.34
N ASN A 86 -4.32 8.84 -12.35
CA ASN A 86 -5.65 9.43 -12.57
C ASN A 86 -5.61 10.59 -13.58
N PHE A 87 -4.55 11.42 -13.52
CA PHE A 87 -4.37 12.51 -14.47
C PHE A 87 -4.11 11.99 -15.89
N GLU A 88 -3.26 10.99 -16.05
CA GLU A 88 -2.95 10.37 -17.34
C GLU A 88 -4.20 9.77 -18.00
N GLU A 89 -4.99 9.01 -17.25
CA GLU A 89 -6.28 8.45 -17.73
C GLU A 89 -7.25 9.55 -18.16
N GLY A 90 -7.45 10.56 -17.30
CA GLY A 90 -8.31 11.70 -17.61
C GLY A 90 -7.84 12.46 -18.86
N ALA A 91 -6.53 12.58 -19.05
CA ALA A 91 -5.95 13.24 -20.21
C ALA A 91 -6.18 12.44 -21.52
N VAL A 92 -6.11 11.10 -21.47
CA VAL A 92 -6.45 10.24 -22.62
C VAL A 92 -7.90 10.45 -23.04
N VAL A 93 -8.84 10.38 -22.09
CA VAL A 93 -10.27 10.56 -22.34
C VAL A 93 -10.54 11.95 -22.94
N ARG A 94 -9.95 13.00 -22.37
CA ARG A 94 -10.11 14.38 -22.87
C ARG A 94 -9.58 14.56 -24.29
N ARG A 95 -8.41 13.98 -24.60
CA ARG A 95 -7.84 14.04 -25.96
C ARG A 95 -8.73 13.32 -26.98
N ALA A 96 -9.25 12.13 -26.63
CA ALA A 96 -10.15 11.38 -27.50
C ALA A 96 -11.43 12.20 -27.82
N ALA A 97 -12.01 12.85 -26.82
CA ALA A 97 -13.20 13.68 -27.01
C ALA A 97 -12.96 14.89 -27.95
N ILE A 98 -11.78 15.52 -27.90
CA ILE A 98 -11.43 16.63 -28.80
C ILE A 98 -11.31 16.14 -30.25
N ILE A 99 -10.69 14.97 -30.46
CA ILE A 99 -10.51 14.41 -31.82
C ILE A 99 -11.86 14.03 -32.44
N VAL A 100 -12.74 13.38 -31.66
CA VAL A 100 -14.06 12.95 -32.14
C VAL A 100 -15.02 14.12 -32.34
N GLY A 101 -14.92 15.19 -31.54
CA GLY A 101 -15.75 16.40 -31.68
C GLY A 101 -15.38 17.31 -32.87
N HIS A 102 -14.34 16.96 -33.63
CA HIS A 102 -13.90 17.68 -34.84
C HIS A 102 -14.13 16.90 -36.16
N GLN A 103 -14.87 15.79 -36.11
CA GLN A 103 -15.47 15.13 -37.29
C GLN A 103 -16.98 15.38 -37.31
#